data_AF-A0A9X4N0J6-F1
#
_entry.id   AF-A0A9X4N0J6-F1
#
_cell.length_a   1.000
_cell.length_b   1.000
_cell.length_c   1.000
_cell.angle_alpha   90.00
_cell.angle_beta   90.00
_cell.angle_gamma   90.00
#
_symmetry.space_group_name_H-M   'P 1'
#
loop_
_entity.id
_entity.type
_entity.pdbx_description
1 polymer ?
#
loop_
_entity_poly.entity_id
_entity_poly.type
_entity_poly.pdbx_seq_one_letter_code
_entity_poly.pdbx_strand_id
1 'polypeptide(L)'
;MESLKEHDLNYSLDLIFDELILEFIIYHPESDPNEIINRIFEELHNSCDFYKNKLESVHSLESEDENIYEVRPAYNLTAEACSRFKKEEEFHYSASGDKFVNVVFTEKVWQDFFTDQTTTVNHVDWGDDCTFRLTFLRSDNPERNQLISPGDMFYYQIIDETKDAWIMITEIYGNKYLKAKLYKGPAR
;
A
#
# COMPACT_ATOMS: atom_id res chain seq x y z
N MET A 1 21.47 -40.28 6.66
CA MET A 1 21.77 -39.22 5.68
C MET A 1 20.80 -39.42 4.54
N GLU A 2 19.61 -38.84 4.67
CA GLU A 2 18.62 -38.76 3.60
C GLU A 2 17.75 -37.53 3.90
N SER A 3 17.72 -36.61 2.94
CA SER A 3 17.05 -35.32 2.99
C SER A 3 15.54 -35.50 2.86
N LEU A 4 14.77 -34.97 3.81
CA LEU A 4 13.37 -34.66 3.61
C LEU A 4 13.21 -33.15 3.39
N LYS A 5 13.32 -32.82 2.11
CA LYS A 5 12.61 -31.81 1.30
C LYS A 5 12.03 -30.57 2.03
N GLU A 6 12.53 -29.40 1.63
CA GLU A 6 12.04 -28.03 1.91
C GLU A 6 10.59 -27.73 1.45
N HIS A 7 9.82 -28.71 0.98
CA HIS A 7 8.50 -28.48 0.39
C HIS A 7 7.34 -28.49 1.41
N ASP A 8 7.58 -28.95 2.65
CA ASP A 8 6.56 -29.12 3.70
C ASP A 8 6.50 -28.00 4.76
N LEU A 9 7.40 -27.00 4.70
CA LEU A 9 7.50 -25.97 5.74
C LEU A 9 6.52 -24.80 5.60
N ASN A 10 6.00 -24.52 4.40
CA ASN A 10 5.04 -23.41 4.20
C ASN A 10 3.62 -23.76 4.68
N TYR A 11 3.20 -25.03 4.62
CA TYR A 11 1.89 -25.46 5.16
C TYR A 11 1.85 -25.45 6.70
N SER A 12 3.00 -25.43 7.36
CA SER A 12 3.12 -25.54 8.82
C SER A 12 2.84 -24.21 9.54
N LEU A 13 3.23 -23.07 8.94
CA LEU A 13 3.07 -21.77 9.60
C LEU A 13 1.61 -21.31 9.61
N ASP A 14 0.89 -21.41 8.50
CA ASP A 14 -0.53 -21.02 8.45
C ASP A 14 -1.38 -21.83 9.42
N LEU A 15 -1.13 -23.15 9.52
CA LEU A 15 -1.80 -24.04 10.48
C LEU A 15 -1.46 -23.73 11.94
N ILE A 16 -0.19 -23.47 12.26
CA ILE A 16 0.24 -23.11 13.62
C ILE A 16 -0.33 -21.73 14.01
N PHE A 17 -0.40 -20.80 13.07
CA PHE A 17 -0.92 -19.47 13.30
C PHE A 17 -2.44 -19.50 13.52
N ASP A 18 -3.17 -20.24 12.69
CA ASP A 18 -4.62 -20.41 12.82
C ASP A 18 -4.98 -21.13 14.13
N GLU A 19 -4.26 -22.19 14.52
CA GLU A 19 -4.52 -22.92 15.76
C GLU A 19 -4.23 -22.06 17.01
N LEU A 20 -3.12 -21.32 17.04
CA LEU A 20 -2.77 -20.47 18.17
C LEU A 20 -3.71 -19.25 18.29
N ILE A 21 -4.12 -18.67 17.16
CA ILE A 21 -5.09 -17.57 17.14
C ILE A 21 -6.47 -18.06 17.58
N LEU A 22 -6.92 -19.22 17.08
CA LEU A 22 -8.19 -19.83 17.49
C LEU A 22 -8.21 -20.10 18.99
N GLU A 23 -7.15 -20.69 19.54
CA GLU A 23 -7.04 -20.91 20.99
C GLU A 23 -7.08 -19.57 21.75
N PHE A 24 -6.33 -18.56 21.31
CA PHE A 24 -6.30 -17.26 21.98
C PHE A 24 -7.67 -16.56 21.99
N ILE A 25 -8.42 -16.61 20.87
CA ILE A 25 -9.78 -16.07 20.74
C ILE A 25 -10.76 -16.82 21.66
N ILE A 26 -10.66 -18.15 21.73
CA ILE A 26 -11.51 -18.98 22.61
C ILE A 26 -11.32 -18.61 24.09
N TYR A 27 -10.09 -18.28 24.50
CA TYR A 27 -9.79 -17.87 25.87
C TYR A 27 -10.07 -16.39 26.18
N HIS A 28 -10.36 -15.56 25.17
CA HIS A 28 -10.63 -14.12 25.33
C HIS A 28 -11.91 -13.68 24.57
N PRO A 29 -13.09 -14.28 24.87
CA PRO A 29 -14.32 -14.06 24.10
C PRO A 29 -14.92 -12.65 24.21
N GLU A 30 -14.45 -11.87 25.19
CA GLU A 30 -14.92 -10.50 25.46
C GLU A 30 -14.24 -9.44 24.56
N SER A 31 -13.22 -9.84 23.79
CA SER A 31 -12.40 -8.95 22.95
C SER A 31 -12.77 -9.12 21.48
N ASP A 32 -12.75 -8.05 20.69
CA ASP A 32 -12.93 -8.15 19.24
C ASP A 32 -11.82 -9.04 18.66
N PRO A 33 -12.17 -10.17 18.01
CA PRO A 33 -11.18 -11.05 17.41
C PRO A 33 -10.21 -10.33 16.48
N ASN A 34 -10.64 -9.28 15.78
CA ASN A 34 -9.79 -8.51 14.89
C ASN A 34 -8.79 -7.63 15.66
N GLU A 35 -9.20 -7.06 16.80
CA GLU A 35 -8.32 -6.26 17.66
C GLU A 35 -7.22 -7.13 18.28
N ILE A 36 -7.59 -8.35 18.69
CA ILE A 36 -6.64 -9.35 19.17
C ILE A 36 -5.63 -9.71 18.07
N ILE A 37 -6.12 -10.06 16.89
CA ILE A 37 -5.28 -10.48 15.76
C ILE A 37 -4.31 -9.37 15.37
N ASN A 38 -4.80 -8.13 15.27
CA ASN A 38 -3.96 -6.96 14.97
C ASN A 38 -2.88 -6.77 16.03
N ARG A 39 -3.22 -6.88 17.32
CA ARG A 39 -2.23 -6.76 18.39
C ARG A 39 -1.17 -7.86 18.32
N ILE A 40 -1.57 -9.10 18.01
CA ILE A 40 -0.64 -10.22 17.82
C ILE A 40 0.31 -9.92 16.65
N PHE A 41 -0.22 -9.45 15.52
CA PHE A 41 0.59 -9.09 14.36
C PHE A 41 1.55 -7.94 14.66
N GLU A 42 1.10 -6.89 15.35
CA GLU A 42 1.94 -5.77 15.77
C GLU A 42 3.05 -6.22 16.73
N GLU A 43 2.72 -7.06 17.71
CA GLU A 43 3.70 -7.58 18.67
C GLU A 43 4.75 -8.45 17.99
N LEU A 44 4.34 -9.33 17.07
CA LEU A 44 5.24 -10.16 16.26
C LEU A 44 6.10 -9.31 15.34
N HIS A 45 5.50 -8.31 14.67
CA HIS A 45 6.22 -7.37 13.82
C HIS A 45 7.24 -6.58 14.63
N ASN A 46 6.96 -6.18 15.86
CA ASN A 46 7.90 -5.41 16.67
C ASN A 46 8.99 -6.27 17.32
N SER A 47 8.64 -7.47 17.77
CA SER A 47 9.46 -8.25 18.71
C SER A 47 10.15 -9.47 18.10
N CYS A 48 9.76 -9.92 16.91
CA CYS A 48 10.27 -11.14 16.30
C CYS A 48 11.02 -10.87 15.00
N ASP A 49 12.34 -10.84 15.06
CA ASP A 49 13.19 -10.61 13.87
C ASP A 49 13.03 -11.72 12.82
N PHE A 50 12.75 -12.96 13.23
CA PHE A 50 12.40 -14.02 12.28
C PHE A 50 11.11 -13.69 11.53
N TYR A 51 10.09 -13.18 12.21
CA TYR A 51 8.82 -12.79 11.59
C TYR A 51 9.01 -11.58 10.67
N LYS A 52 9.75 -10.54 11.10
CA LYS A 52 10.15 -9.41 10.25
C LYS A 52 10.88 -9.89 8.99
N ASN A 53 11.93 -10.68 9.15
CA ASN A 53 12.73 -11.21 8.05
C ASN A 53 11.92 -12.15 7.15
N LYS A 54 10.96 -12.90 7.72
CA LYS A 54 10.09 -13.79 6.95
C LYS A 54 9.06 -12.99 6.15
N LEU A 55 8.43 -11.96 6.72
CA LEU A 55 7.59 -10.99 6.01
C LEU A 55 8.37 -10.31 4.89
N GLU A 56 9.55 -9.79 5.20
CA GLU A 56 10.46 -9.22 4.22
C GLU A 56 10.82 -10.25 3.13
N SER A 57 11.01 -11.53 3.48
CA SER A 57 11.30 -12.59 2.52
C SER A 57 10.08 -13.07 1.73
N VAL A 58 8.87 -13.06 2.28
CA VAL A 58 7.63 -13.35 1.57
C VAL A 58 7.35 -12.21 0.58
N HIS A 59 7.66 -10.98 0.97
CA HIS A 59 7.69 -9.82 0.07
C HIS A 59 8.92 -9.83 -0.87
N SER A 60 10.03 -10.48 -0.50
CA SER A 60 11.22 -10.61 -1.36
C SER A 60 11.22 -11.87 -2.22
N LEU A 61 10.24 -12.76 -2.08
CA LEU A 61 10.18 -14.01 -2.83
C LEU A 61 9.78 -13.77 -4.28
N GLU A 62 9.35 -12.55 -4.65
CA GLU A 62 9.34 -12.08 -6.03
C GLU A 62 9.65 -10.57 -6.06
N SER A 63 10.93 -10.18 -5.95
CA SER A 63 11.36 -8.86 -6.46
C SER A 63 11.38 -8.83 -8.01
N GLU A 64 10.48 -9.57 -8.65
CA GLU A 64 10.10 -9.43 -10.06
C GLU A 64 8.95 -8.42 -10.22
N ASP A 65 8.50 -7.76 -9.14
CA ASP A 65 7.65 -6.59 -9.31
C ASP A 65 8.49 -5.45 -9.91
N GLU A 66 8.42 -5.30 -11.24
CA GLU A 66 9.14 -4.33 -12.09
C GLU A 66 9.00 -2.86 -11.63
N ASN A 67 8.19 -2.63 -10.60
CA ASN A 67 7.84 -1.35 -10.05
C ASN A 67 8.57 -0.99 -8.74
N ILE A 68 9.36 -1.90 -8.15
CA ILE A 68 10.17 -1.60 -6.94
C ILE A 68 11.63 -1.33 -7.32
N TYR A 69 12.17 -0.21 -6.83
CA TYR A 69 13.53 0.26 -7.14
C TYR A 69 14.34 0.50 -5.87
N GLU A 70 15.60 0.04 -5.85
CA GLU A 70 16.53 0.32 -4.75
C GLU A 70 17.17 1.71 -4.85
N VAL A 71 17.13 2.32 -6.04
CA VAL A 71 17.64 3.66 -6.30
C VAL A 71 16.46 4.54 -6.67
N ARG A 72 16.40 5.74 -6.08
CA ARG A 72 15.36 6.72 -6.39
C ARG A 72 15.34 6.98 -7.91
N PRO A 73 14.22 6.74 -8.60
CA PRO A 73 14.13 7.03 -10.02
C PRO A 73 14.35 8.51 -10.32
N ALA A 74 14.90 8.80 -11.50
CA ALA A 74 15.18 10.17 -11.92
C ALA A 74 13.89 11.00 -12.04
N TYR A 75 13.97 12.25 -11.57
CA TYR A 75 12.91 13.25 -11.73
C TYR A 75 13.16 14.06 -13.00
N ASN A 76 12.24 13.97 -13.96
CA ASN A 76 12.38 14.57 -15.30
C ASN A 76 11.30 15.63 -15.62
N LEU A 77 10.50 16.04 -14.63
CA LEU A 77 9.39 16.99 -14.86
C LEU A 77 9.83 18.45 -14.80
N THR A 78 9.23 19.26 -15.67
CA THR A 78 9.31 20.71 -15.60
C THR A 78 8.24 21.27 -14.66
N ALA A 79 8.42 22.52 -14.21
CA ALA A 79 7.43 23.21 -13.39
C ALA A 79 6.06 23.36 -14.10
N GLU A 80 6.07 23.50 -15.44
CA GLU A 80 4.84 23.54 -16.24
C GLU A 80 4.13 22.18 -16.24
N ALA A 81 4.86 21.07 -16.31
CA ALA A 81 4.28 19.73 -16.23
C ALA A 81 3.64 19.49 -14.86
N CYS A 82 4.33 19.90 -13.79
CA CYS A 82 3.76 19.91 -12.44
C CYS A 82 2.44 20.67 -12.36
N SER A 83 2.41 21.86 -12.96
CA SER A 83 1.24 22.72 -12.94
C SER A 83 0.08 22.16 -13.75
N ARG A 84 0.35 21.28 -14.73
CA ARG A 84 -0.69 20.52 -15.44
C ARG A 84 -1.25 19.41 -14.56
N PHE A 85 -0.38 18.61 -13.94
CA PHE A 85 -0.78 17.55 -13.02
C PHE A 85 -1.72 18.08 -11.91
N LYS A 86 -1.35 19.21 -11.28
CA LYS A 86 -2.17 19.86 -10.23
C LYS A 86 -3.57 20.31 -10.68
N LYS A 87 -3.82 20.39 -11.99
CA LYS A 87 -5.11 20.79 -12.59
C LYS A 87 -5.91 19.61 -13.13
N GLU A 88 -5.34 18.41 -13.16
CA GLU A 88 -6.07 17.22 -13.54
C GLU A 88 -6.93 16.76 -12.36
N GLU A 89 -8.21 16.53 -12.63
CA GLU A 89 -9.21 16.25 -11.60
C GLU A 89 -9.54 14.76 -11.47
N GLU A 90 -9.23 13.97 -12.49
CA GLU A 90 -9.64 12.57 -12.56
C GLU A 90 -8.50 11.69 -13.05
N PHE A 91 -8.30 10.59 -12.34
CA PHE A 91 -7.33 9.57 -12.69
C PHE A 91 -7.88 8.18 -12.43
N HIS A 92 -7.09 7.17 -12.82
CA HIS A 92 -7.24 5.83 -12.28
C HIS A 92 -5.90 5.13 -12.15
N TYR A 93 -5.84 4.12 -11.30
CA TYR A 93 -4.70 3.22 -11.17
C TYR A 93 -5.18 1.78 -10.97
N SER A 94 -4.29 0.81 -11.26
CA SER A 94 -4.56 -0.60 -10.99
C SER A 94 -4.32 -0.88 -9.51
N ALA A 95 -5.32 -1.38 -8.81
CA ALA A 95 -5.13 -2.10 -7.55
C ALA A 95 -4.80 -3.57 -7.86
N SER A 96 -4.45 -4.36 -6.83
CA SER A 96 -4.15 -5.78 -6.98
C SER A 96 -5.22 -6.53 -7.79
N GLY A 97 -4.78 -7.28 -8.81
CA GLY A 97 -5.64 -7.95 -9.79
C GLY A 97 -6.07 -7.04 -10.95
N ASP A 98 -7.13 -7.43 -11.67
CA ASP A 98 -7.71 -6.64 -12.78
C ASP A 98 -8.68 -5.54 -12.31
N LYS A 99 -8.49 -5.03 -11.08
CA LYS A 99 -9.36 -4.02 -10.47
C LYS A 99 -8.73 -2.64 -10.61
N PHE A 100 -9.52 -1.68 -11.09
CA PHE A 100 -9.14 -0.29 -11.12
C PHE A 100 -9.71 0.48 -9.94
N VAL A 101 -8.97 1.48 -9.50
CA VAL A 101 -9.43 2.50 -8.57
C VAL A 101 -9.50 3.81 -9.33
N ASN A 102 -10.68 4.40 -9.34
CA ASN A 102 -10.87 5.75 -9.88
C ASN A 102 -10.51 6.75 -8.79
N VAL A 103 -9.89 7.86 -9.19
CA VAL A 103 -9.47 8.92 -8.28
C VAL A 103 -10.12 10.21 -8.72
N VAL A 104 -10.78 10.88 -7.77
CA VAL A 104 -11.10 12.30 -7.91
C VAL A 104 -10.09 13.09 -7.09
N PHE A 105 -9.41 14.01 -7.77
CA PHE A 105 -8.34 14.81 -7.23
C PHE A 105 -8.68 16.29 -7.31
N THR A 106 -8.58 16.97 -6.19
CA THR A 106 -8.73 18.43 -6.09
C THR A 106 -7.51 19.00 -5.40
N GLU A 107 -7.41 20.32 -5.32
CA GLU A 107 -6.29 21.00 -4.64
C GLU A 107 -6.04 20.48 -3.21
N LYS A 108 -7.09 20.02 -2.51
CA LYS A 108 -7.04 19.64 -1.08
C LYS A 108 -7.47 18.22 -0.77
N VAL A 109 -8.03 17.50 -1.73
CA VAL A 109 -8.66 16.19 -1.49
C VAL A 109 -8.26 15.23 -2.59
N TRP A 110 -7.83 14.04 -2.16
CA TRP A 110 -7.66 12.86 -2.99
C TRP A 110 -8.67 11.82 -2.51
N GLN A 111 -9.59 11.42 -3.39
CA GLN A 111 -10.63 10.46 -3.06
C GLN A 111 -10.58 9.26 -4.01
N ASP A 112 -10.37 8.07 -3.44
CA ASP A 112 -10.41 6.82 -4.18
C ASP A 112 -11.85 6.30 -4.25
N PHE A 113 -12.21 5.71 -5.39
CA PHE A 113 -13.47 5.01 -5.64
C PHE A 113 -13.16 3.60 -6.12
N PHE A 114 -13.51 2.61 -5.28
CA PHE A 114 -13.26 1.20 -5.53
C PHE A 114 -14.42 0.55 -6.29
N THR A 115 -14.16 -0.60 -6.91
CA THR A 115 -15.16 -1.35 -7.68
C THR A 115 -16.35 -1.85 -6.84
N ASP A 116 -16.16 -1.99 -5.52
CA ASP A 116 -17.21 -2.38 -4.57
C ASP A 116 -18.02 -1.18 -4.04
N GLN A 117 -17.84 0.00 -4.65
CA GLN A 117 -18.50 1.28 -4.31
C GLN A 117 -18.07 1.90 -2.99
N THR A 118 -17.07 1.32 -2.32
CA THR A 118 -16.43 1.97 -1.17
C THR A 118 -15.45 3.05 -1.63
N THR A 119 -14.99 3.86 -0.69
CA THR A 119 -14.13 5.01 -0.93
C THR A 119 -13.08 5.20 0.17
N THR A 120 -11.99 5.88 -0.16
CA THR A 120 -11.08 6.48 0.82
C THR A 120 -11.05 7.98 0.59
N VAL A 121 -10.79 8.76 1.64
CA VAL A 121 -10.62 10.20 1.53
C VAL A 121 -9.32 10.60 2.22
N ASN A 122 -8.50 11.34 1.49
CA ASN A 122 -7.23 11.86 1.96
C ASN A 122 -7.18 13.38 1.79
N HIS A 123 -6.54 14.07 2.74
CA HIS A 123 -6.14 15.46 2.57
C HIS A 123 -4.84 15.55 1.78
N VAL A 124 -4.74 16.52 0.87
CA VAL A 124 -3.57 16.76 0.03
C VAL A 124 -2.84 17.99 0.52
N ASP A 125 -1.56 17.82 0.88
CA ASP A 125 -0.63 18.90 1.17
C ASP A 125 0.46 18.93 0.09
N TRP A 126 0.52 20.01 -0.68
CA TRP A 126 1.53 20.17 -1.73
C TRP A 126 2.88 20.63 -1.17
N GLY A 127 3.95 19.99 -1.64
CA GLY A 127 5.30 20.48 -1.48
C GLY A 127 5.88 21.03 -2.78
N ASP A 128 7.20 21.22 -2.77
CA ASP A 128 7.99 21.59 -3.93
C ASP A 128 8.26 20.37 -4.84
N ASP A 129 8.85 20.59 -6.02
CA ASP A 129 9.31 19.51 -6.93
C ASP A 129 8.27 18.41 -7.24
N CYS A 130 7.00 18.81 -7.44
CA CYS A 130 5.85 17.92 -7.64
C CYS A 130 5.66 16.85 -6.55
N THR A 131 6.10 17.17 -5.34
CA THR A 131 5.81 16.37 -4.17
C THR A 131 4.47 16.75 -3.58
N PHE A 132 3.81 15.76 -2.98
CA PHE A 132 2.65 15.99 -2.15
C PHE A 132 2.56 14.90 -1.09
N ARG A 133 1.90 15.24 0.01
CA ARG A 133 1.56 14.32 1.08
C ARG A 133 0.06 14.08 1.07
N LEU A 134 -0.32 12.81 1.16
CA LEU A 134 -1.68 12.41 1.48
C LEU A 134 -1.75 12.13 2.98
N THR A 135 -2.68 12.78 3.67
CA THR A 135 -3.03 12.45 5.06
C THR A 135 -4.36 11.71 5.05
N PHE A 136 -4.38 10.46 5.50
CA PHE A 136 -5.59 9.66 5.52
C PHE A 136 -6.61 10.25 6.48
N LEU A 137 -7.83 10.48 6.01
CA LEU A 137 -8.92 11.03 6.82
C LEU A 137 -9.89 9.93 7.25
N ARG A 138 -10.36 9.12 6.29
CA ARG A 138 -11.35 8.07 6.53
C ARG A 138 -11.48 7.14 5.32
N SER A 139 -12.04 5.95 5.56
CA SER A 139 -12.52 5.05 4.53
C SER A 139 -13.73 4.26 5.02
N ASP A 140 -14.64 3.93 4.11
CA ASP A 140 -15.68 2.91 4.33
C ASP A 140 -15.32 1.57 3.64
N ASN A 141 -14.14 1.48 3.01
CA ASN A 141 -13.58 0.24 2.51
C ASN A 141 -13.05 -0.59 3.69
N PRO A 142 -13.59 -1.80 3.95
CA PRO A 142 -13.19 -2.60 5.11
C PRO A 142 -11.71 -2.95 5.14
N GLU A 143 -11.12 -3.29 4.00
CA GLU A 143 -9.70 -3.67 3.89
C GLU A 143 -8.80 -2.46 4.20
N ARG A 144 -9.10 -1.28 3.66
CA ARG A 144 -8.30 -0.06 3.91
C ARG A 144 -8.46 0.43 5.34
N ASN A 145 -9.66 0.39 5.88
CA ASN A 145 -9.94 0.85 7.24
C ASN A 145 -9.32 -0.05 8.32
N GLN A 146 -8.96 -1.30 7.98
CA GLN A 146 -8.20 -2.20 8.86
C GLN A 146 -6.69 -1.94 8.82
N LEU A 147 -6.17 -1.36 7.74
CA LEU A 147 -4.73 -1.22 7.49
C LEU A 147 -4.20 0.19 7.71
N ILE A 148 -5.06 1.21 7.66
CA ILE A 148 -4.67 2.62 7.68
C ILE A 148 -5.51 3.36 8.73
N SER A 149 -4.84 4.10 9.61
CA SER A 149 -5.46 4.90 10.65
C SER A 149 -5.60 6.37 10.24
N PRO A 150 -6.67 7.08 10.66
CA PRO A 150 -6.79 8.52 10.45
C PRO A 150 -5.56 9.27 10.97
N GLY A 151 -4.97 10.10 10.11
CA GLY A 151 -3.73 10.82 10.39
C GLY A 151 -2.47 10.19 9.79
N ASP A 152 -2.53 8.94 9.32
CA ASP A 152 -1.42 8.31 8.60
C ASP A 152 -1.05 9.12 7.36
N MET A 153 0.25 9.20 7.08
CA MET A 153 0.81 10.09 6.06
C MET A 153 1.56 9.29 5.00
N PHE A 154 1.26 9.57 3.74
CA PHE A 154 1.91 8.98 2.58
C PHE A 154 2.53 10.06 1.73
N TYR A 155 3.80 9.88 1.36
CA TYR A 155 4.57 10.88 0.63
C TYR A 155 4.78 10.43 -0.80
N TYR A 156 4.46 11.31 -1.75
CA TYR A 156 4.51 11.03 -3.17
C TYR A 156 5.29 12.10 -3.91
N GLN A 157 5.87 11.70 -5.04
CA GLN A 157 6.41 12.62 -6.03
C GLN A 157 6.00 12.16 -7.43
N ILE A 158 5.51 13.08 -8.25
CA ILE A 158 5.38 12.82 -9.69
C ILE A 158 6.74 13.06 -10.34
N ILE A 159 7.21 12.09 -11.12
CA ILE A 159 8.58 12.10 -11.67
C ILE A 159 8.63 12.10 -13.19
N ASP A 160 7.54 11.72 -13.86
CA ASP A 160 7.48 11.67 -15.32
C ASP A 160 6.03 11.77 -15.83
N GLU A 161 5.90 12.13 -17.10
CA GLU A 161 4.64 12.24 -17.83
C GLU A 161 4.72 11.47 -19.15
N THR A 162 3.77 10.58 -19.35
CA THR A 162 3.54 9.93 -20.65
C THR A 162 2.29 10.51 -21.30
N LYS A 163 2.01 10.08 -22.53
CA LYS A 163 0.78 10.46 -23.24
C LYS A 163 -0.48 10.17 -22.41
N ASP A 164 -0.53 9.01 -21.76
CA ASP A 164 -1.76 8.48 -21.17
C ASP A 164 -1.71 8.37 -19.63
N ALA A 165 -0.57 8.65 -19.00
CA ALA A 165 -0.37 8.49 -17.56
C ALA A 165 0.71 9.41 -16.98
N TRP A 166 0.56 9.72 -15.71
CA TRP A 166 1.61 10.25 -14.85
C TRP A 166 2.33 9.11 -14.15
N ILE A 167 3.62 9.29 -13.91
CA ILE A 167 4.43 8.35 -13.15
C ILE A 167 4.71 8.95 -11.77
N MET A 168 4.27 8.24 -10.73
CA MET A 168 4.49 8.64 -9.34
C MET A 168 5.41 7.66 -8.63
N ILE A 169 6.13 8.13 -7.63
CA ILE A 169 6.91 7.30 -6.72
C ILE A 169 6.55 7.59 -5.26
N THR A 170 6.72 6.57 -4.42
CA THR A 170 6.71 6.70 -2.96
C THR A 170 7.84 5.87 -2.38
N GLU A 171 8.38 6.30 -1.23
CA GLU A 171 9.39 5.53 -0.52
C GLU A 171 8.71 4.42 0.29
N ILE A 172 9.22 3.20 0.16
CA ILE A 172 8.82 2.02 0.92
C ILE A 172 10.07 1.45 1.60
N TYR A 173 9.94 0.89 2.80
CA TYR A 173 10.99 0.16 3.53
C TYR A 173 12.42 0.70 3.39
N GLY A 174 12.73 1.77 4.13
CA GLY A 174 14.11 2.19 4.41
C GLY A 174 15.01 2.35 3.18
N ASN A 175 14.57 3.14 2.19
CA ASN A 175 15.23 3.47 0.91
C ASN A 175 14.84 2.67 -0.35
N LYS A 176 13.77 1.88 -0.34
CA LYS A 176 13.19 1.35 -1.59
C LYS A 176 12.12 2.32 -2.11
N TYR A 177 11.86 2.29 -3.40
CA TYR A 177 10.89 3.17 -4.04
C TYR A 177 9.90 2.34 -4.83
N LEU A 178 8.62 2.51 -4.54
CA LEU A 178 7.54 1.98 -5.36
C LEU A 178 7.19 3.00 -6.43
N LYS A 179 7.20 2.58 -7.69
CA LYS A 179 6.74 3.36 -8.84
C LYS A 179 5.34 2.92 -9.21
N ALA A 180 4.42 3.87 -9.35
CA ALA A 180 3.06 3.60 -9.80
C ALA A 180 2.71 4.44 -11.03
N LYS A 181 1.82 3.89 -11.86
CA LYS A 181 1.21 4.61 -12.98
C LYS A 181 -0.16 5.13 -12.56
N LEU A 182 -0.37 6.42 -12.77
CA LEU A 182 -1.63 7.10 -12.57
C LEU A 182 -2.15 7.52 -13.95
N TYR A 183 -3.06 6.74 -14.50
CA TYR A 183 -3.62 6.96 -15.82
C TYR A 183 -4.56 8.16 -15.83
N LYS A 184 -4.55 8.92 -16.92
CA LYS A 184 -5.33 10.15 -17.07
C LYS A 184 -6.81 9.83 -17.31
N GLY A 185 -7.71 10.48 -16.57
CA GLY A 185 -9.15 10.25 -16.61
C GLY A 185 -9.59 8.98 -15.89
N PRO A 186 -10.90 8.68 -15.83
CA PRO A 186 -11.42 7.51 -15.15
C PRO A 186 -11.22 6.22 -15.97
N ALA A 187 -11.11 5.09 -15.28
CA ALA A 187 -11.19 3.76 -15.88
C ALA A 187 -12.60 3.57 -16.48
N ARG A 188 -12.65 3.06 -17.72
CA ARG A 188 -13.89 2.78 -18.46
C ARG A 188 -14.30 1.33 -18.38
#